data_AF-I6EL24-F1
#
_entry.id   AF-I6EL24-F1
#
_cell.length_a   1.000
_cell.length_b   1.000
_cell.length_c   1.000
_cell.angle_alpha   90.00
_cell.angle_beta   90.00
_cell.angle_gamma   90.00
#
_symmetry.space_group_name_H-M   'P 1'
#
loop_
_entity.id
_entity.type
_entity.pdbx_description
1 polymer ?
#
loop_
_entity_poly.entity_id
_entity_poly.type
_entity_poly.pdbx_seq_one_letter_code
_entity_poly.pdbx_strand_id
1 'polypeptide(L)'
;MAAALELSRLMGLRSQEVVQSAQSLRTWKQSLERGEPRLTVVFGTKGGRPRETVILDAVAIRKALDNALVVAEDRHGRLIDKPDLKSAMKYWHSQASRLGLTGTYSPHSLRYAWAQDAIRHYLAQGFSEKEALAMTAMDLGHGDGRGRYVAQVYGRKDTD
;
A
#
# COMPACT_ATOMS: atom_id res chain seq x y z
N MET A 1 -6.07 8.96 -10.62
CA MET A 1 -6.53 8.81 -9.22
C MET A 1 -6.90 7.36 -8.93
N ALA A 2 -7.78 6.73 -9.72
CA ALA A 2 -8.15 5.32 -9.54
C ALA A 2 -6.94 4.37 -9.40
N ALA A 3 -5.99 4.40 -10.34
CA ALA A 3 -4.77 3.59 -10.27
C ALA A 3 -3.95 3.79 -8.96
N ALA A 4 -3.90 5.03 -8.45
CA ALA A 4 -3.19 5.34 -7.21
C ALA A 4 -3.91 4.76 -5.97
N LEU A 5 -5.24 4.82 -5.94
CA LEU A 5 -6.05 4.22 -4.86
C LEU A 5 -5.99 2.70 -4.90
N GLU A 6 -6.04 2.11 -6.09
CA GLU A 6 -5.96 0.67 -6.31
C GLU A 6 -4.61 0.12 -5.79
N LEU A 7 -3.49 0.73 -6.18
CA LEU A 7 -2.17 0.36 -5.64
C LEU A 7 -2.10 0.55 -4.10
N SER A 8 -2.69 1.62 -3.57
CA SER A 8 -2.76 1.83 -2.12
C SER A 8 -3.47 0.69 -1.40
N ARG A 9 -4.60 0.23 -1.94
CA ARG A 9 -5.42 -0.84 -1.37
C ARG A 9 -4.78 -2.23 -1.52
N LEU A 10 -4.11 -2.50 -2.63
CA LEU A 10 -3.54 -3.82 -2.92
C LEU A 10 -2.17 -4.05 -2.27
N MET A 11 -1.42 -2.97 -2.00
CA MET A 11 -0.04 -3.06 -1.49
C MET A 11 0.15 -2.41 -0.11
N GLY A 12 -0.93 -1.89 0.48
CA GLY A 12 -0.91 -1.22 1.78
C GLY A 12 -0.04 0.03 1.78
N LEU A 13 0.04 0.78 0.68
CA LEU A 13 0.93 1.94 0.58
C LEU A 13 0.43 3.11 1.44
N ARG A 14 1.35 3.83 2.09
CA ARG A 14 1.06 5.13 2.74
C ARG A 14 0.93 6.22 1.68
N SER A 15 0.27 7.33 2.00
CA SER A 15 0.01 8.43 1.05
C SER A 15 1.23 8.85 0.23
N GLN A 16 2.39 9.04 0.88
CA GLN A 16 3.60 9.45 0.16
C GLN A 16 4.21 8.35 -0.71
N GLU A 17 4.10 7.07 -0.32
CA GLU A 17 4.50 5.94 -1.16
C GLU A 17 3.61 5.86 -2.40
N VAL A 18 2.29 6.10 -2.24
CA VAL A 18 1.35 6.15 -3.37
C VAL A 18 1.71 7.28 -4.33
N VAL A 19 1.97 8.48 -3.82
CA VAL A 19 2.31 9.64 -4.66
C VAL A 19 3.60 9.41 -5.44
N GLN A 20 4.54 8.66 -4.88
CA GLN A 20 5.85 8.41 -5.46
C GLN A 20 5.98 7.06 -6.19
N SER A 21 4.93 6.23 -6.20
CA SER A 21 4.97 4.84 -6.67
C SER A 21 5.30 4.69 -8.16
N ALA A 22 5.01 5.71 -8.96
CA ALA A 22 5.31 5.74 -10.40
C ALA A 22 6.77 5.36 -10.71
N GLN A 23 7.69 5.72 -9.81
CA GLN A 23 9.13 5.42 -9.93
C GLN A 23 9.47 3.94 -9.80
N SER A 24 8.60 3.12 -9.21
CA SER A 24 8.84 1.70 -8.93
C SER A 24 7.97 0.75 -9.75
N LEU A 25 7.00 1.24 -10.53
CA LEU A 25 6.02 0.39 -11.23
C LEU A 25 6.67 -0.69 -12.10
N ARG A 26 7.70 -0.32 -12.88
CA ARG A 26 8.40 -1.27 -13.76
C ARG A 26 9.15 -2.34 -12.97
N THR A 27 9.85 -1.94 -11.90
CA THR A 27 10.57 -2.86 -11.02
C THR A 27 9.61 -3.80 -10.30
N TRP A 28 8.46 -3.31 -9.83
CA TRP A 28 7.44 -4.16 -9.21
C TRP A 28 6.85 -5.16 -10.19
N LYS A 29 6.58 -4.76 -11.43
CA LYS A 29 6.12 -5.66 -12.48
C LYS A 29 7.14 -6.76 -12.78
N GLN A 30 8.43 -6.41 -12.88
CA GLN A 30 9.51 -7.39 -13.09
C GLN A 30 9.65 -8.36 -11.92
N SER A 31 9.56 -7.89 -10.67
CA SER A 31 9.54 -8.79 -9.50
C SER A 31 8.36 -9.76 -9.54
N LEU A 32 7.18 -9.28 -9.90
CA LEU A 32 6.00 -10.13 -10.05
C LEU A 32 6.17 -11.19 -11.17
N GLU A 33 6.83 -10.84 -12.28
CA GLU A 33 7.13 -11.75 -13.39
C GLU A 33 8.15 -12.82 -13.02
N ARG A 34 9.07 -12.53 -12.10
CA ARG A 34 10.00 -13.52 -11.54
C ARG A 34 9.36 -14.42 -10.49
N GLY A 35 8.10 -14.20 -10.12
CA GLY A 35 7.40 -14.97 -9.09
C GLY A 35 7.86 -14.62 -7.67
N GLU A 36 8.40 -13.41 -7.46
CA GLU A 36 8.76 -12.96 -6.11
C GLU A 36 7.52 -12.92 -5.21
N PRO A 37 7.61 -13.35 -3.94
CA PRO A 37 6.46 -13.34 -3.02
C PRO A 37 6.20 -11.95 -2.41
N ARG A 38 7.12 -10.99 -2.62
CA ARG A 38 7.09 -9.66 -2.03
C ARG A 38 7.53 -8.60 -3.02
N LEU A 39 7.14 -7.34 -2.76
CA LEU A 39 7.57 -6.17 -3.49
C LEU A 39 8.29 -5.18 -2.56
N THR A 40 9.45 -4.68 -2.99
CA THR A 40 10.22 -3.67 -2.27
C THR A 40 9.67 -2.27 -2.52
N VAL A 41 9.22 -1.58 -1.48
CA VAL A 41 8.83 -0.16 -1.53
C VAL A 41 10.03 0.68 -1.09
N VAL A 42 10.60 1.45 -2.02
CA VAL A 42 11.80 2.27 -1.79
C VAL A 42 11.49 3.77 -1.68
N PHE A 43 10.57 4.29 -2.48
CA PHE A 43 10.29 5.73 -2.55
C PHE A 43 9.17 6.15 -1.65
N GLY A 44 9.35 7.35 -1.09
CA GLY A 44 8.35 7.95 -0.23
C GLY A 44 8.10 7.14 1.02
N THR A 45 9.06 6.38 1.56
CA THR A 45 9.01 5.61 2.83
C THR A 45 9.44 6.44 4.05
N LYS A 46 9.07 5.99 5.26
CA LYS A 46 9.34 6.77 6.49
C LYS A 46 10.84 6.76 6.79
N GLY A 47 11.43 7.95 6.92
CA GLY A 47 12.87 8.08 7.19
C GLY A 47 13.77 7.54 6.08
N GLY A 48 13.25 7.39 4.86
CA GLY A 48 14.01 6.87 3.71
C GLY A 48 14.37 5.39 3.80
N ARG A 49 13.78 4.64 4.74
CA ARG A 49 14.07 3.20 4.93
C ARG A 49 13.18 2.36 4.01
N PRO A 50 13.74 1.55 3.11
CA PRO A 50 12.95 0.62 2.32
C PRO A 50 12.17 -0.36 3.21
N ARG A 51 11.03 -0.83 2.71
CA ARG A 51 10.25 -1.91 3.34
C ARG A 51 9.78 -2.89 2.27
N GLU A 52 9.58 -4.13 2.67
CA GLU A 52 8.89 -5.12 1.85
C GLU A 52 7.38 -5.02 2.06
N THR A 53 6.61 -5.49 1.08
CA THR A 53 5.17 -5.74 1.22
C THR A 53 4.84 -7.09 0.60
N VAL A 54 4.10 -7.93 1.31
CA VAL A 54 3.69 -9.24 0.80
C VAL A 54 2.69 -9.10 -0.36
N ILE A 55 2.81 -9.98 -1.35
CA ILE A 55 1.85 -10.09 -2.45
C ILE A 55 0.68 -10.97 -2.00
N LEU A 56 -0.49 -10.35 -1.80
CA LEU A 56 -1.71 -11.04 -1.38
C LEU A 56 -2.49 -11.64 -2.55
N ASP A 57 -2.50 -10.94 -3.69
CA ASP A 57 -3.14 -11.36 -4.93
C ASP A 57 -2.27 -10.92 -6.11
N ALA A 58 -1.52 -11.87 -6.67
CA ALA A 58 -0.60 -11.59 -7.77
C ALA A 58 -1.33 -11.17 -9.05
N VAL A 59 -2.55 -11.68 -9.29
CA VAL A 59 -3.33 -11.38 -10.49
C VAL A 59 -3.88 -9.96 -10.41
N ALA A 60 -4.47 -9.59 -9.26
CA ALA A 60 -4.97 -8.23 -9.04
C ALA A 60 -3.83 -7.20 -9.09
N ILE A 61 -2.69 -7.49 -8.45
CA ILE A 61 -1.53 -6.59 -8.47
C ILE A 61 -0.99 -6.44 -9.89
N ARG A 62 -0.88 -7.51 -10.69
CA ARG A 62 -0.46 -7.41 -12.10
C ARG A 62 -1.33 -6.43 -12.88
N LYS A 63 -2.65 -6.61 -12.79
CA LYS A 63 -3.62 -5.77 -13.49
C LYS A 63 -3.53 -4.31 -13.04
N ALA A 64 -3.39 -4.07 -11.75
CA ALA A 64 -3.23 -2.73 -11.20
C ALA A 64 -1.92 -2.06 -11.66
N LEU A 65 -0.82 -2.81 -11.73
CA LEU A 65 0.47 -2.32 -12.24
C LEU A 65 0.39 -1.98 -13.74
N ASP A 66 -0.25 -2.83 -14.55
CA ASP A 66 -0.43 -2.59 -15.98
C ASP A 66 -1.24 -1.31 -16.23
N ASN A 67 -2.36 -1.14 -15.52
CA ASN A 67 -3.17 0.07 -15.56
C ASN A 67 -2.38 1.31 -15.08
N ALA A 68 -1.63 1.19 -13.99
CA ALA A 68 -0.83 2.27 -13.44
C ALA A 68 0.30 2.71 -14.39
N LEU A 69 0.90 1.79 -15.14
CA LEU A 69 1.94 2.10 -16.13
C LEU A 69 1.36 2.93 -17.27
N VAL A 70 0.21 2.54 -17.83
CA VAL A 70 -0.50 3.31 -18.87
C VAL A 70 -0.82 4.73 -18.36
N VAL A 71 -1.41 4.81 -17.17
CA VAL A 71 -1.76 6.11 -16.55
C VAL A 71 -0.53 6.97 -16.30
N ALA A 72 0.59 6.38 -15.91
CA ALA A 72 1.84 7.13 -15.68
C ALA A 72 2.43 7.64 -16.99
N GLU A 73 2.40 6.84 -18.06
CA GLU A 73 2.88 7.23 -19.39
C GLU A 73 2.13 8.46 -19.92
N ASP A 74 0.79 8.45 -19.84
CA ASP A 74 -0.07 9.57 -20.23
C ASP A 74 0.14 10.84 -19.37
N ARG A 75 0.83 10.71 -18.24
CA ARG A 75 1.01 11.76 -17.22
C ARG A 75 2.47 12.04 -16.93
N HIS A 76 3.31 11.95 -17.94
CA HIS A 76 4.72 12.35 -17.86
C HIS A 76 5.49 11.57 -16.77
N GLY A 77 5.20 10.28 -16.63
CA GLY A 77 5.80 9.38 -15.63
C GLY A 77 5.25 9.54 -14.21
N ARG A 78 4.05 10.11 -14.02
CA ARG A 78 3.45 10.35 -12.69
C ARG A 78 2.02 9.84 -12.59
N LEU A 79 1.65 9.18 -11.48
CA LEU A 79 0.23 8.86 -11.24
C LEU A 79 -0.60 10.09 -10.85
N ILE A 80 0.03 11.04 -10.16
CA ILE A 80 -0.54 12.34 -9.79
C ILE A 80 0.36 13.41 -10.41
N ASP A 81 -0.11 13.98 -11.52
CA ASP A 81 0.64 14.97 -12.27
C ASP A 81 0.52 16.36 -11.62
N LYS A 82 1.45 16.63 -10.70
CA LYS A 82 1.61 17.92 -10.02
C LYS A 82 3.09 18.30 -10.02
N PRO A 83 3.40 19.61 -10.02
CA PRO A 83 4.77 20.10 -10.24
C PRO A 83 5.75 19.70 -9.14
N ASP A 84 5.27 19.45 -7.92
CA ASP A 84 6.10 19.11 -6.77
C ASP A 84 5.36 18.15 -5.82
N LEU A 85 6.13 17.53 -4.92
CA LEU A 85 5.62 16.55 -3.96
C LEU A 85 4.55 17.13 -3.03
N LYS A 86 4.71 18.39 -2.57
CA LYS A 86 3.75 19.04 -1.67
C LYS A 86 2.41 19.22 -2.37
N SER A 87 2.42 19.69 -3.60
CA SER A 87 1.24 19.85 -4.45
C SER A 87 0.59 18.50 -4.78
N ALA A 88 1.38 17.47 -5.06
CA ALA A 88 0.88 16.12 -5.32
C ALA A 88 0.21 15.50 -4.07
N MET A 89 0.82 15.66 -2.89
CA MET A 89 0.25 15.22 -1.62
C MET A 89 -1.05 15.96 -1.29
N LYS A 90 -1.10 17.28 -1.48
CA LYS A 90 -2.33 18.07 -1.30
C LYS A 90 -3.44 17.57 -2.22
N TYR A 91 -3.11 17.32 -3.50
CA TYR A 91 -4.05 16.77 -4.47
C TYR A 91 -4.56 15.38 -4.06
N TRP A 92 -3.66 14.47 -3.67
CA TRP A 92 -4.02 13.14 -3.17
C TRP A 92 -5.05 13.21 -2.02
N HIS A 93 -4.75 13.98 -0.98
CA HIS A 93 -5.65 14.13 0.16
C HIS A 93 -6.98 14.76 -0.21
N SER A 94 -6.97 15.80 -1.04
CA SER A 94 -8.19 16.45 -1.53
C SER A 94 -9.06 15.49 -2.34
N GLN A 95 -8.48 14.73 -3.26
CA GLN A 95 -9.23 13.78 -4.08
C GLN A 95 -9.77 12.62 -3.26
N ALA A 96 -8.97 12.06 -2.35
CA ALA A 96 -9.45 10.98 -1.49
C ALA A 96 -10.60 11.45 -0.58
N SER A 97 -10.51 12.66 -0.03
CA SER A 97 -11.60 13.27 0.72
C SER A 97 -12.87 13.42 -0.11
N ARG A 98 -12.76 13.89 -1.36
CA ARG A 98 -13.90 13.99 -2.30
C ARG A 98 -14.53 12.64 -2.64
N LEU A 99 -13.80 11.54 -2.50
CA LEU A 99 -14.28 10.18 -2.68
C LEU A 99 -14.84 9.56 -1.40
N GLY A 100 -15.06 10.37 -0.35
CA GLY A 100 -15.58 9.92 0.93
C GLY A 100 -14.53 9.35 1.88
N LEU A 101 -13.25 9.28 1.47
CA LEU A 101 -12.16 8.82 2.35
C LEU A 101 -11.77 9.93 3.32
N THR A 102 -12.60 10.14 4.34
CA THR A 102 -12.49 11.20 5.35
C THR A 102 -12.65 10.65 6.77
N GLY A 103 -12.18 11.39 7.77
CA GLY A 103 -12.29 10.98 9.17
C GLY A 103 -11.70 9.59 9.43
N THR A 104 -12.48 8.72 10.07
CA THR A 104 -12.14 7.31 10.33
C THR A 104 -11.81 6.53 9.04
N TYR A 105 -12.40 6.95 7.91
CA TYR A 105 -12.23 6.32 6.60
C TYR A 105 -11.22 7.06 5.71
N SER A 106 -10.33 7.89 6.27
CA SER A 106 -9.26 8.60 5.54
C SER A 106 -8.47 7.70 4.57
N PRO A 107 -7.59 8.18 3.68
CA PRO A 107 -6.76 7.31 2.81
C PRO A 107 -6.03 6.17 3.55
N HIS A 108 -5.82 6.33 4.86
CA HIS A 108 -5.27 5.30 5.72
C HIS A 108 -6.17 4.06 5.88
N SER A 109 -7.48 4.17 5.65
CA SER A 109 -8.45 3.07 5.66
C SER A 109 -8.17 2.00 4.59
N LEU A 110 -7.65 2.39 3.43
CA LEU A 110 -7.23 1.43 2.39
C LEU A 110 -6.05 0.58 2.89
N ARG A 111 -5.14 1.21 3.63
CA ARG A 111 -4.04 0.53 4.30
C ARG A 111 -4.54 -0.32 5.47
N TYR A 112 -5.65 0.07 6.10
CA TYR A 112 -6.31 -0.75 7.13
C TYR A 112 -6.87 -2.04 6.56
N ALA A 113 -7.65 -1.92 5.49
CA ALA A 113 -8.19 -3.07 4.78
C ALA A 113 -7.07 -4.00 4.28
N TRP A 114 -5.99 -3.46 3.72
CA TRP A 114 -4.83 -4.26 3.33
C TRP A 114 -4.20 -5.02 4.50
N ALA A 115 -4.00 -4.37 5.65
CA ALA A 115 -3.37 -5.04 6.80
C ALA A 115 -4.26 -6.15 7.37
N GLN A 116 -5.58 -5.98 7.36
CA GLN A 116 -6.53 -7.03 7.74
C GLN A 116 -6.41 -8.25 6.81
N ASP A 117 -6.27 -8.01 5.50
CA ASP A 117 -6.02 -9.09 4.53
C ASP A 117 -4.67 -9.77 4.79
N ALA A 118 -3.61 -9.01 5.06
CA ALA A 118 -2.28 -9.54 5.36
C ALA A 118 -2.27 -10.39 6.64
N ILE A 119 -2.96 -9.95 7.70
CA ILE A 119 -3.12 -10.73 8.94
C ILE A 119 -3.82 -12.05 8.62
N ARG A 120 -4.95 -12.01 7.89
CA ARG A 120 -5.68 -13.22 7.48
C ARG A 120 -4.82 -14.15 6.63
N HIS A 121 -4.02 -13.60 5.73
CA HIS A 121 -3.09 -14.36 4.89
C HIS A 121 -2.06 -15.11 5.72
N TYR A 122 -1.42 -14.46 6.69
CA TYR A 122 -0.44 -15.13 7.57
C TYR A 122 -1.10 -16.15 8.50
N LEU A 123 -2.28 -15.85 9.07
CA LEU A 123 -3.02 -16.82 9.87
C LEU A 123 -3.38 -18.08 9.06
N ALA A 124 -3.80 -17.92 7.80
CA ALA A 124 -4.11 -19.03 6.91
C ALA A 124 -2.89 -19.89 6.55
N GLN A 125 -1.67 -19.35 6.67
CA GLN A 125 -0.42 -20.08 6.52
C GLN A 125 0.02 -20.82 7.80
N GLY A 126 -0.74 -20.71 8.89
CA GLY A 126 -0.46 -21.39 10.15
C GLY A 126 0.42 -20.61 11.13
N PHE A 127 0.74 -19.34 10.84
CA PHE A 127 1.43 -18.48 11.80
C PHE A 127 0.56 -18.22 13.04
N SER A 128 1.19 -18.08 14.21
CA SER A 128 0.49 -17.61 15.40
C SER A 128 -0.02 -16.17 15.20
N GLU A 129 -1.03 -15.76 15.97
CA GLU A 129 -1.53 -14.38 15.93
C GLU A 129 -0.41 -13.37 16.18
N LYS A 130 0.49 -13.66 17.12
CA LYS A 130 1.64 -12.80 17.42
C LYS A 130 2.58 -12.64 16.22
N GLU A 131 2.87 -13.72 15.51
CA GLU A 131 3.72 -13.69 14.32
C GLU A 131 3.02 -13.00 13.15
N ALA A 132 1.73 -13.29 12.91
CA ALA A 132 0.95 -12.64 11.86
C ALA A 132 0.91 -11.11 12.05
N LEU A 133 0.73 -10.64 13.29
CA LEU A 133 0.76 -9.22 13.62
C LEU A 133 2.15 -8.61 13.46
N ALA A 134 3.22 -9.32 13.84
CA ALA A 134 4.60 -8.85 13.69
C ALA A 134 5.01 -8.76 12.21
N MET A 135 4.67 -9.77 11.40
CA MET A 135 4.92 -9.79 9.96
C MET A 135 4.17 -8.66 9.26
N THR A 136 2.88 -8.49 9.56
CA THR A 136 2.09 -7.37 9.03
C THR A 136 2.68 -6.02 9.45
N ALA A 137 3.16 -5.88 10.69
CA ALA A 137 3.84 -4.66 11.14
C ALA A 137 5.14 -4.39 10.36
N MET A 138 5.92 -5.44 10.07
CA MET A 138 7.11 -5.35 9.24
C MET A 138 6.78 -4.94 7.81
N ASP A 139 5.74 -5.53 7.21
CA ASP A 139 5.29 -5.13 5.87
C ASP A 139 4.84 -3.67 5.85
N LEU A 140 4.15 -3.21 6.90
CA LEU A 140 3.78 -1.81 7.05
C LEU A 140 4.99 -0.89 7.31
N GLY A 141 6.20 -1.42 7.51
CA GLY A 141 7.39 -0.62 7.83
C GLY A 141 7.31 0.00 9.24
N HIS A 142 6.64 -0.69 10.17
CA HIS A 142 6.54 -0.30 11.58
C HIS A 142 7.58 -0.99 12.47
N GLY A 143 8.24 -2.04 11.97
CA GLY A 143 9.07 -2.92 12.78
C GLY A 143 8.24 -4.02 13.47
N ASP A 144 8.89 -5.10 13.86
CA ASP A 144 8.31 -6.29 14.49
C ASP A 144 7.74 -6.01 15.89
N GLY A 145 8.33 -5.08 16.64
CA GLY A 145 7.87 -4.65 17.97
C GLY A 145 6.53 -3.91 18.01
N ARG A 146 5.85 -3.72 16.87
CA ARG A 146 4.60 -2.96 16.75
C ARG A 146 3.35 -3.81 16.51
N GLY A 147 3.43 -5.14 16.66
CA GLY A 147 2.26 -6.03 16.50
C GLY A 147 1.04 -5.63 17.34
N ARG A 148 1.24 -5.14 18.58
CA ARG A 148 0.15 -4.61 19.43
C ARG A 148 -0.54 -3.37 18.84
N TYR A 149 0.23 -2.47 18.24
CA TYR A 149 -0.32 -1.31 17.54
C TYR A 149 -1.09 -1.76 16.30
N VAL A 150 -0.59 -2.78 15.59
CA VAL A 150 -1.31 -3.37 14.47
C VAL A 150 -2.66 -3.94 14.92
N ALA A 151 -2.70 -4.73 15.99
CA ALA A 151 -3.96 -5.26 16.51
C ALA A 151 -4.95 -4.17 16.93
N GLN A 152 -4.48 -3.11 17.60
CA GLN A 152 -5.34 -2.01 18.07
C GLN A 152 -5.89 -1.15 16.93
N VAL A 153 -5.09 -0.90 15.90
CA VAL A 153 -5.42 0.03 14.83
C VAL A 153 -6.04 -0.67 13.62
N TYR A 154 -5.65 -1.91 13.37
CA TYR A 154 -6.03 -2.68 12.18
C TYR A 154 -6.86 -3.93 12.52
N GLY A 155 -6.81 -4.43 13.75
CA GLY A 155 -7.51 -5.66 14.18
C GLY A 155 -8.95 -5.46 14.63
N ARG A 156 -9.53 -4.25 14.52
CA ARG A 156 -10.97 -4.07 14.77
C ARG A 156 -11.76 -4.86 13.73
N LYS A 157 -12.37 -5.96 14.19
CA LYS A 157 -13.52 -6.59 13.53
C LYS A 157 -14.63 -5.54 13.48
N ASP A 158 -15.32 -5.44 12.34
CA ASP A 158 -16.62 -4.79 12.30
C ASP A 158 -17.47 -5.42 13.41
N THR A 159 -17.72 -4.66 14.47
CA THR A 159 -18.85 -4.94 15.35
C THR A 159 -20.04 -4.30 14.67
N ASP A 160 -21.00 -5.15 14.29
CA ASP A 160 -22.27 -4.82 13.66
C ASP A 160 -22.92 -3.51 14.14
#